data_AF-D2UXT2-F1
#
_entry.id   AF-D2UXT2-F1
#
_cell.length_a   1.000
_cell.length_b   1.000
_cell.length_c   1.000
_cell.angle_alpha   90.00
_cell.angle_beta   90.00
_cell.angle_gamma   90.00
#
_symmetry.space_group_name_H-M   'P 1'
#
loop_
_entity.id
_entity.type
_entity.pdbx_description
1 polymer ?
#
loop_
_entity_poly.entity_id
_entity_poly.type
_entity_poly.pdbx_seq_one_letter_code
_entity_poly.pdbx_strand_id
1 'polypeptide(L)'
;MEAEDFSSFDPTIPEDLLTQQPDVSWEYLFQPDQWYITPEAISENFFALVLSLAAVAVAAGIFWFARNKGIKSKWYKDLEKGKYYFSESLIFNIWIALYIPLAIGSWLSYVHGGQTWNRALTVYALHLVVNVLFSVSLWWVQDLSLALLNLITLIGVSMFTTSQFNSILKFAGYINTPYMLWLLIFTAQYAYFWYLNEGKELMEVANLAKGGSAKKSSKKKKGLPTDVKKKLQQQVQEQQKTMTPTSDKDE
;
A
#
# COMPACT_ATOMS: atom_id res chain seq x y z
N MET A 1 10.49 -65.87 -24.85
CA MET A 1 10.05 -64.83 -23.89
C MET A 1 11.31 -64.06 -23.55
N GLU A 2 11.71 -63.16 -24.46
CA GLU A 2 12.90 -62.34 -24.29
C GLU A 2 12.47 -61.04 -23.60
N ALA A 3 13.18 -60.70 -22.53
CA ALA A 3 12.93 -59.50 -21.75
C ALA A 3 13.35 -58.28 -22.56
N GLU A 4 12.41 -57.35 -22.80
CA GLU A 4 12.74 -56.05 -23.37
C GLU A 4 13.62 -55.27 -22.40
N ASP A 5 14.83 -54.95 -22.88
CA ASP A 5 15.82 -54.12 -22.20
C ASP A 5 15.30 -52.67 -22.18
N PHE A 6 14.77 -52.26 -21.03
CA PHE A 6 14.42 -50.86 -20.79
C PHE A 6 15.73 -50.06 -20.69
N SER A 7 16.25 -49.63 -21.84
CA SER A 7 17.36 -48.69 -21.90
C SER A 7 17.01 -47.51 -20.99
N SER A 8 17.82 -47.30 -19.96
CA SER A 8 17.71 -46.16 -19.06
C SER A 8 17.56 -44.89 -19.90
N PHE A 9 16.44 -44.19 -19.74
CA PHE A 9 16.27 -42.87 -20.32
C PHE A 9 17.36 -41.97 -19.70
N ASP A 10 18.46 -41.81 -20.41
CA ASP A 10 19.56 -40.91 -20.07
C ASP A 10 19.42 -39.70 -21.01
N PRO A 11 18.64 -38.68 -20.61
CA PRO A 11 18.42 -37.53 -21.47
C PRO A 11 19.74 -36.80 -21.65
N THR A 12 20.35 -36.96 -22.82
CA THR A 12 21.49 -36.15 -23.24
C THR A 12 21.01 -34.72 -23.41
N ILE A 13 21.37 -33.85 -22.46
CA ILE A 13 21.06 -32.43 -22.54
C ILE A 13 21.85 -31.86 -23.73
N PRO A 14 21.16 -31.28 -24.73
CA PRO A 14 21.81 -30.60 -25.85
C PRO A 14 22.85 -29.57 -25.38
N GLU A 15 24.05 -29.60 -25.96
CA GLU A 15 25.21 -28.78 -25.53
C GLU A 15 24.99 -27.27 -25.72
N ASP A 16 24.07 -26.90 -26.62
CA ASP A 16 23.54 -25.55 -26.81
C ASP A 16 22.73 -25.05 -25.60
N LEU A 17 22.02 -25.93 -24.88
CA LEU A 17 21.32 -25.58 -23.64
C LEU A 17 22.27 -25.41 -22.44
N LEU A 18 23.45 -26.04 -22.47
CA LEU A 18 24.49 -25.83 -21.47
C LEU A 18 25.18 -24.47 -21.64
N THR A 19 25.32 -24.01 -22.89
CA THR A 19 25.96 -22.72 -23.23
C THR A 19 24.99 -21.54 -23.21
N GLN A 20 23.68 -21.78 -23.30
CA GLN A 20 22.64 -20.75 -23.17
C GLN A 20 22.11 -20.55 -21.76
N GLN A 21 22.66 -21.24 -20.75
CA GLN A 21 22.28 -20.93 -19.37
C GLN A 21 22.66 -19.48 -19.08
N PRO A 22 21.71 -18.63 -18.65
CA PRO A 22 22.05 -17.28 -18.25
C PRO A 22 23.13 -17.39 -17.19
N ASP A 23 24.26 -16.71 -17.38
CA ASP A 23 25.35 -16.78 -16.42
C ASP A 23 24.80 -16.39 -15.04
N VAL A 24 24.72 -17.34 -14.11
CA VAL A 24 24.27 -17.11 -12.72
C VAL A 24 25.46 -16.90 -11.80
N SER A 25 26.65 -16.63 -12.35
CA SER A 25 27.82 -16.24 -11.59
C SER A 25 27.51 -15.05 -10.68
N TRP A 26 28.19 -15.01 -9.54
CA TRP A 26 28.12 -13.87 -8.63
C TRP A 26 28.53 -12.57 -9.36
N GLU A 27 29.48 -12.64 -10.29
CA GLU A 27 29.85 -11.50 -11.14
C GLU A 27 28.68 -11.00 -12.01
N TYR A 28 27.90 -11.88 -12.64
CA TYR A 28 26.77 -11.46 -13.47
C TYR A 28 25.61 -10.89 -12.66
N LEU A 29 25.33 -11.44 -11.48
CA LEU A 29 24.24 -10.97 -10.63
C LEU A 29 24.54 -9.62 -9.98
N PHE A 30 25.81 -9.37 -9.64
CA PHE A 30 26.23 -8.18 -8.91
C PHE A 30 26.93 -7.13 -9.76
N GLN A 31 27.43 -7.42 -10.97
CA GLN A 31 28.09 -6.48 -11.90
C GLN A 31 28.71 -5.25 -11.22
N PRO A 32 29.66 -5.44 -10.28
CA PRO A 32 30.14 -4.36 -9.40
C PRO A 32 30.87 -3.25 -10.18
N ASP A 33 31.36 -3.57 -11.37
CA ASP A 33 31.91 -2.64 -12.36
C ASP A 33 30.86 -1.69 -12.96
N GLN A 34 29.56 -1.98 -12.81
CA GLN A 34 28.46 -1.12 -13.24
C GLN A 34 27.84 -0.34 -12.07
N TRP A 35 28.36 -0.50 -10.85
CA TRP A 35 27.79 0.10 -9.63
C TRP A 35 28.42 1.45 -9.26
N TYR A 36 29.55 1.80 -9.87
CA TYR A 36 30.20 3.08 -9.58
C TYR A 36 29.61 4.20 -10.45
N ILE A 37 29.20 5.27 -9.78
CA ILE A 37 28.80 6.52 -10.41
C ILE A 37 30.07 7.38 -10.51
N THR A 38 30.48 7.74 -11.73
CA THR A 38 31.62 8.65 -11.91
C THR A 38 31.22 10.07 -11.48
N PRO A 39 32.12 10.85 -10.85
CA PRO A 39 31.86 12.27 -10.56
C PRO A 39 31.50 13.07 -11.82
N GLU A 40 32.06 12.67 -12.96
CA GLU A 40 31.77 13.21 -14.28
C GLU A 40 30.29 13.01 -14.66
N ALA A 41 29.76 11.78 -14.55
CA ALA A 41 28.35 11.49 -14.82
C ALA A 41 27.39 12.30 -13.93
N ILE A 42 27.76 12.57 -12.67
CA ILE A 42 27.00 13.45 -11.77
C ILE A 42 27.01 14.88 -12.30
N SER A 43 28.17 15.40 -12.67
CA SER A 43 28.31 16.79 -13.12
C SER A 43 27.58 17.07 -14.42
N GLU A 44 27.65 16.15 -15.39
CA GLU A 44 26.97 16.27 -16.68
C GLU A 44 25.45 16.14 -16.55
N ASN A 45 24.99 15.30 -15.63
CA ASN A 45 23.57 14.99 -15.44
C ASN A 45 22.99 15.59 -14.16
N PHE A 46 23.62 16.64 -13.61
CA PHE A 46 23.24 17.24 -12.33
C PHE A 46 21.80 17.77 -12.35
N PHE A 47 21.41 18.44 -13.44
CA PHE A 47 20.04 18.93 -13.58
C PHE A 47 19.00 17.81 -13.60
N ALA A 48 19.30 16.69 -14.26
CA ALA A 48 18.41 15.53 -14.27
C ALA A 48 18.29 14.93 -12.86
N LEU A 49 19.38 14.86 -12.10
CA LEU A 49 19.35 14.41 -10.71
C LEU A 49 18.47 15.32 -9.84
N VAL A 50 18.63 16.65 -9.97
CA VAL A 50 17.82 17.63 -9.26
C VAL A 50 16.34 17.49 -9.63
N LEU A 51 16.01 17.26 -10.90
CA LEU A 51 14.63 17.04 -11.34
C LEU A 51 14.03 15.76 -10.76
N SER A 52 14.77 14.65 -10.76
CA SER A 52 14.35 13.39 -10.13
C SER A 52 14.11 13.57 -8.62
N LEU A 53 15.00 14.28 -7.93
CA LEU A 53 14.84 14.59 -6.51
C LEU A 53 13.67 15.53 -6.25
N ALA A 54 13.46 16.53 -7.11
CA ALA A 54 12.33 17.44 -7.02
C ALA A 54 10.99 16.71 -7.21
N ALA A 55 10.92 15.78 -8.16
CA ALA A 55 9.73 14.98 -8.41
C ALA A 55 9.31 14.17 -7.16
N VAL A 56 10.25 13.50 -6.51
CA VAL A 56 9.93 12.78 -5.25
C VAL A 56 9.68 13.73 -4.08
N ALA A 57 10.33 14.90 -4.03
CA ALA A 57 10.08 15.91 -3.01
C ALA A 57 8.65 16.47 -3.10
N VAL A 58 8.11 16.64 -4.30
CA VAL A 58 6.70 17.01 -4.50
C VAL A 58 5.77 15.92 -3.96
N ALA A 59 6.01 14.65 -4.31
CA ALA A 59 5.22 13.54 -3.79
C ALA A 59 5.29 13.45 -2.25
N ALA A 60 6.49 13.60 -1.68
CA ALA A 60 6.73 13.63 -0.25
C ALA A 60 6.01 14.80 0.44
N GLY A 61 6.01 15.98 -0.16
CA GLY A 61 5.31 17.16 0.35
C GLY A 61 3.79 16.95 0.38
N ILE A 62 3.22 16.37 -0.68
CA ILE A 62 1.80 16.03 -0.74
C ILE A 62 1.45 15.01 0.34
N PHE A 63 2.23 13.93 0.48
CA PHE A 63 2.06 12.92 1.52
C PHE A 63 2.11 13.54 2.93
N TRP A 64 3.14 14.35 3.21
CA TRP A 64 3.30 15.02 4.50
C TRP A 64 2.10 15.91 4.83
N PHE A 65 1.65 16.73 3.87
CA PHE A 65 0.52 17.62 4.05
C PHE A 65 -0.80 16.86 4.30
N ALA A 66 -1.10 15.89 3.43
CA ALA A 66 -2.31 15.06 3.54
C ALA A 66 -2.35 14.30 4.87
N ARG A 67 -1.25 13.65 5.24
CA ARG A 67 -1.11 12.92 6.51
C ARG A 67 -1.29 13.80 7.73
N ASN A 68 -0.65 14.97 7.78
CA ASN A 68 -0.72 15.85 8.96
C ASN A 68 -2.13 16.41 9.20
N LYS A 69 -2.91 16.61 8.14
CA LYS A 69 -4.33 16.94 8.26
C LYS A 69 -5.15 15.71 8.65
N GLY A 70 -4.90 14.58 7.99
CA GLY A 70 -5.66 13.35 8.16
C GLY A 70 -5.54 12.73 9.56
N ILE A 71 -4.34 12.68 10.15
CA ILE A 71 -4.13 12.14 11.51
C ILE A 71 -4.90 12.92 12.58
N LYS A 72 -5.12 14.23 12.36
CA LYS A 72 -5.83 15.09 13.29
C LYS A 72 -7.36 14.97 13.15
N SER A 73 -7.84 14.39 12.05
CA SER A 73 -9.26 14.23 11.76
C SER A 73 -9.96 13.37 12.81
N LYS A 74 -11.26 13.62 13.00
CA LYS A 74 -12.09 12.79 13.88
C LYS A 74 -12.21 11.36 13.31
N TRP A 75 -12.43 11.25 12.00
CA TRP A 75 -12.52 9.97 11.30
C TRP A 75 -11.37 9.04 11.65
N TYR A 76 -10.13 9.50 11.48
CA TYR A 76 -8.95 8.67 11.75
C TYR A 76 -8.76 8.31 13.24
N LYS A 77 -9.23 9.18 14.15
CA LYS A 77 -9.18 8.93 15.61
C LYS A 77 -10.19 7.88 16.07
N ASP A 78 -11.30 7.73 15.35
CA ASP A 78 -12.35 6.77 15.67
C ASP A 78 -12.02 5.35 15.16
N LEU A 79 -10.98 5.18 14.33
CA LEU A 79 -10.55 3.90 13.79
C LEU A 79 -9.80 3.04 14.83
N GLU A 80 -10.08 1.74 14.82
CA GLU A 80 -9.41 0.76 15.67
C GLU A 80 -8.00 0.47 15.15
N LYS A 81 -6.99 0.74 15.97
CA LYS A 81 -5.58 0.43 15.69
C LYS A 81 -5.20 -0.86 16.39
N GLY A 82 -4.91 -1.89 15.61
CA GLY A 82 -4.51 -3.20 16.14
C GLY A 82 -3.12 -3.21 16.79
N LYS A 83 -2.78 -4.31 17.46
CA LYS A 83 -1.48 -4.50 18.15
C LYS A 83 -0.27 -4.34 17.23
N TYR A 84 -0.41 -4.68 15.95
CA TYR A 84 0.67 -4.64 14.94
C TYR A 84 0.73 -3.32 14.16
N TYR A 85 -0.03 -2.30 14.59
CA TYR A 85 -0.04 -1.02 13.89
C TYR A 85 1.27 -0.26 14.14
N PHE A 86 2.02 0.04 13.08
CA PHE A 86 3.21 0.89 13.16
C PHE A 86 2.87 2.29 13.66
N SER A 87 3.80 2.90 14.39
CA SER A 87 3.62 4.29 14.80
C SER A 87 3.58 5.20 13.59
N GLU A 88 2.77 6.24 13.68
CA GLU A 88 2.63 7.21 12.60
C GLU A 88 3.97 7.83 12.19
N SER A 89 4.84 8.11 13.16
CA SER A 89 6.17 8.67 12.89
C SER A 89 7.06 7.68 12.13
N LEU A 90 6.98 6.39 12.45
CA LEU A 90 7.77 5.37 11.77
C LEU A 90 7.36 5.26 10.30
N ILE A 91 6.05 5.20 10.04
CA ILE A 91 5.51 5.18 8.68
C ILE A 91 6.04 6.39 7.89
N PHE A 92 5.95 7.59 8.46
CA PHE A 92 6.43 8.81 7.82
C PHE A 92 7.93 8.75 7.49
N ASN A 93 8.78 8.41 8.46
CA ASN A 93 10.22 8.39 8.27
C ASN A 93 10.66 7.39 7.20
N ILE A 94 10.04 6.21 7.16
CA ILE A 94 10.37 5.18 6.17
C ILE A 94 9.98 5.64 4.77
N TRP A 95 8.78 6.20 4.56
CA TRP A 95 8.37 6.72 3.25
C TRP A 95 9.32 7.81 2.73
N ILE A 96 9.73 8.76 3.59
CA ILE A 96 10.69 9.79 3.21
C ILE A 96 12.05 9.19 2.82
N ALA A 97 12.56 8.22 3.58
CA ALA A 97 13.82 7.56 3.28
C ALA A 97 13.77 6.80 1.94
N LEU A 98 12.64 6.17 1.62
CA LEU A 98 12.45 5.37 0.41
C LEU A 98 12.25 6.18 -0.87
N TYR A 99 11.92 7.47 -0.77
CA TYR A 99 11.87 8.34 -1.93
C TYR A 99 13.25 8.64 -2.54
N ILE A 100 14.31 8.59 -1.74
CA ILE A 100 15.69 8.81 -2.19
C ILE A 100 16.14 7.74 -3.21
N PRO A 101 16.13 6.43 -2.89
CA PRO A 101 16.52 5.40 -3.86
C PRO A 101 15.63 5.38 -5.10
N LEU A 102 14.34 5.75 -4.95
CA LEU A 102 13.43 5.86 -6.08
C LEU A 102 13.82 6.99 -7.04
N ALA A 103 14.19 8.17 -6.52
CA ALA A 103 14.73 9.27 -7.32
C ALA A 103 16.04 8.88 -8.00
N ILE A 104 16.97 8.28 -7.26
CA ILE A 104 18.27 7.83 -7.79
C ILE A 104 18.06 6.80 -8.91
N GLY A 105 17.16 5.83 -8.75
CA GLY A 105 16.84 4.84 -9.78
C GLY A 105 16.30 5.48 -11.07
N SER A 106 15.45 6.50 -10.95
CA SER A 106 14.94 7.24 -12.11
C SER A 106 16.05 8.02 -12.82
N TRP A 107 16.94 8.67 -12.06
CA TRP A 107 18.07 9.42 -12.60
C TRP A 107 19.07 8.50 -13.29
N LEU A 108 19.43 7.38 -12.67
CA LEU A 108 20.30 6.36 -13.29
C LEU A 108 19.72 5.82 -14.59
N SER A 109 18.39 5.63 -14.63
CA SER A 109 17.68 5.19 -15.85
C SER A 109 17.68 6.24 -16.94
N TYR A 110 17.72 7.53 -16.60
CA TYR A 110 17.92 8.61 -17.56
C TYR A 110 19.36 8.61 -18.11
N VAL A 111 20.36 8.52 -17.23
CA VAL A 111 21.78 8.58 -17.61
C VAL A 111 22.19 7.39 -18.49
N HIS A 112 21.77 6.18 -18.14
CA HIS A 112 22.21 4.95 -18.81
C HIS A 112 21.19 4.38 -19.81
N GLY A 113 20.01 5.00 -19.93
CA GLY A 113 18.88 4.42 -20.66
C GLY A 113 18.91 4.60 -22.17
N GLY A 114 19.84 5.34 -22.75
CA GLY A 114 20.00 5.46 -24.22
C GLY A 114 18.71 5.85 -24.95
N GLN A 115 18.03 4.90 -25.60
CA GLN A 115 16.74 5.12 -26.29
C GLN A 115 15.52 4.65 -25.47
N THR A 116 15.71 3.88 -24.39
CA THR A 116 14.65 3.28 -23.56
C THR A 116 14.33 4.06 -22.29
N TRP A 117 15.09 5.13 -21.99
CA TRP A 117 14.88 5.96 -20.79
C TRP A 117 13.47 6.55 -20.71
N ASN A 118 12.89 6.94 -21.85
CA ASN A 118 11.57 7.56 -21.93
C ASN A 118 10.47 6.64 -21.40
N ARG A 119 10.55 5.35 -21.72
CA ARG A 119 9.63 4.32 -21.22
C ARG A 119 9.80 4.14 -19.71
N ALA A 120 11.04 4.03 -19.22
CA ALA A 120 11.30 3.90 -17.80
C ALA A 120 10.80 5.11 -17.00
N LEU A 121 11.01 6.33 -17.49
CA LEU A 121 10.52 7.55 -16.83
C LEU A 121 9.01 7.71 -16.90
N THR A 122 8.35 7.24 -17.96
CA THR A 122 6.88 7.23 -18.05
C THR A 122 6.28 6.32 -16.99
N VAL A 123 6.85 5.13 -16.82
CA VAL A 123 6.42 4.17 -15.80
C VAL A 123 6.70 4.71 -14.39
N TYR A 124 7.86 5.35 -14.18
CA TYR A 124 8.19 6.05 -12.94
C TYR A 124 7.22 7.20 -12.63
N ALA A 125 6.81 7.99 -13.61
CA ALA A 125 5.82 9.04 -13.42
C ALA A 125 4.47 8.45 -12.98
N LEU A 126 4.02 7.36 -13.61
CA LEU A 126 2.84 6.61 -13.18
C LEU A 126 2.99 6.09 -11.74
N HIS A 127 4.17 5.58 -11.39
CA HIS A 127 4.48 5.12 -10.04
C HIS A 127 4.30 6.23 -9.01
N LEU A 128 4.81 7.44 -9.28
CA LEU A 128 4.62 8.60 -8.40
C LEU A 128 3.15 9.02 -8.31
N VAL A 129 2.40 9.02 -9.42
CA VAL A 129 0.97 9.34 -9.39
C VAL A 129 0.21 8.37 -8.51
N VAL A 130 0.40 7.06 -8.70
CA VAL A 130 -0.26 6.03 -7.87
C VAL A 130 0.18 6.12 -6.41
N ASN A 131 1.44 6.48 -6.14
CA ASN A 131 1.94 6.72 -4.79
C ASN A 131 1.21 7.91 -4.12
N VAL A 132 1.04 9.03 -4.83
CA VAL A 132 0.29 10.19 -4.33
C VAL A 132 -1.19 9.85 -4.13
N LEU A 133 -1.79 9.07 -5.04
CA LEU A 133 -3.18 8.62 -4.92
C LEU A 133 -3.44 7.81 -3.65
N PHE A 134 -2.43 7.12 -3.09
CA PHE A 134 -2.59 6.46 -1.79
C PHE A 134 -2.95 7.47 -0.69
N SER A 135 -2.26 8.62 -0.68
CA SER A 135 -2.53 9.69 0.28
C SER A 135 -3.92 10.31 0.07
N VAL A 136 -4.35 10.42 -1.20
CA VAL A 136 -5.67 10.91 -1.55
C VAL A 136 -6.75 9.98 -1.02
N SER A 137 -6.66 8.68 -1.34
CA SER A 137 -7.62 7.67 -0.93
C SER A 137 -7.74 7.57 0.59
N LEU A 138 -6.60 7.58 1.30
CA LEU A 138 -6.60 7.42 2.75
C LEU A 138 -7.04 8.69 3.49
N TRP A 139 -6.50 9.86 3.15
CA TRP A 139 -6.65 11.06 3.99
C TRP A 139 -7.73 12.02 3.51
N TRP A 140 -7.96 12.13 2.20
CA TRP A 140 -9.00 13.01 1.64
C TRP A 140 -10.31 12.28 1.43
N VAL A 141 -10.28 11.10 0.80
CA VAL A 141 -11.49 10.30 0.56
C VAL A 141 -11.94 9.57 1.84
N GLN A 142 -10.98 9.23 2.73
CA GLN A 142 -11.26 8.57 4.01
C GLN A 142 -11.92 7.19 3.84
N ASP A 143 -11.48 6.45 2.83
CA ASP A 143 -11.97 5.10 2.51
C ASP A 143 -10.81 4.11 2.62
N LEU A 144 -10.91 3.16 3.56
CA LEU A 144 -9.83 2.22 3.81
C LEU A 144 -9.72 1.18 2.68
N SER A 145 -10.84 0.77 2.10
CA SER A 145 -10.93 -0.21 1.02
C SER A 145 -10.30 0.32 -0.27
N LEU A 146 -10.60 1.56 -0.63
CA LEU A 146 -10.01 2.24 -1.79
C LEU A 146 -8.50 2.43 -1.62
N ALA A 147 -8.06 2.80 -0.42
CA ALA A 147 -6.64 2.93 -0.11
C ALA A 147 -5.91 1.57 -0.14
N LEU A 148 -6.53 0.47 0.30
CA LEU A 148 -5.98 -0.88 0.18
C LEU A 148 -5.84 -1.29 -1.30
N LEU A 149 -6.87 -1.04 -2.12
CA LEU A 149 -6.82 -1.30 -3.55
C LEU A 149 -5.69 -0.53 -4.22
N ASN A 150 -5.57 0.77 -3.93
CA ASN A 150 -4.48 1.59 -4.46
C ASN A 150 -3.10 1.07 -4.03
N LEU A 151 -2.98 0.54 -2.81
CA LEU A 151 -1.72 -0.02 -2.32
C LEU A 151 -1.32 -1.31 -3.07
N ILE A 152 -2.30 -2.16 -3.40
CA ILE A 152 -2.09 -3.34 -4.27
C ILE A 152 -1.69 -2.90 -5.69
N THR A 153 -2.36 -1.89 -6.24
CA THR A 153 -1.98 -1.28 -7.53
C THR A 153 -0.55 -0.72 -7.47
N LEU A 154 -0.19 -0.06 -6.37
CA LEU A 154 1.14 0.51 -6.15
C LEU A 154 2.22 -0.58 -6.13
N ILE A 155 1.96 -1.75 -5.57
CA ILE A 155 2.86 -2.90 -5.64
C ILE A 155 3.09 -3.30 -7.11
N GLY A 156 2.01 -3.48 -7.89
CA GLY A 156 2.13 -3.88 -9.30
C GLY A 156 2.91 -2.86 -10.15
N VAL A 157 2.60 -1.57 -9.99
CA VAL A 157 3.31 -0.49 -10.71
C VAL A 157 4.76 -0.39 -10.24
N SER A 158 5.02 -0.57 -8.94
CA SER A 158 6.39 -0.57 -8.41
C SER A 158 7.21 -1.74 -8.94
N MET A 159 6.64 -2.95 -9.02
CA MET A 159 7.32 -4.10 -9.63
C MET A 159 7.66 -3.83 -11.10
N PHE A 160 6.73 -3.23 -11.84
CA PHE A 160 6.96 -2.88 -13.23
C PHE A 160 8.04 -1.81 -13.37
N THR A 161 8.03 -0.79 -12.51
CA THR A 161 9.07 0.26 -12.46
C THR A 161 10.44 -0.33 -12.19
N THR A 162 10.57 -1.17 -11.15
CA THR A 162 11.82 -1.87 -10.82
C THR A 162 12.30 -2.76 -11.97
N SER A 163 11.39 -3.43 -12.69
CA SER A 163 11.73 -4.23 -13.88
C SER A 163 12.27 -3.36 -15.01
N GLN A 164 11.68 -2.18 -15.27
CA GLN A 164 12.20 -1.25 -16.27
C GLN A 164 13.59 -0.73 -15.88
N PHE A 165 13.78 -0.34 -14.62
CA PHE A 165 15.10 0.10 -14.15
C PHE A 165 16.15 -1.00 -14.25
N ASN A 166 15.83 -2.22 -13.83
CA ASN A 166 16.70 -3.39 -13.95
C ASN A 166 17.07 -3.75 -15.39
N SER A 167 16.22 -3.40 -16.37
CA SER A 167 16.51 -3.64 -17.78
C SER A 167 17.51 -2.64 -18.36
N ILE A 168 17.64 -1.46 -17.74
CA ILE A 168 18.60 -0.42 -18.12
C ILE A 168 19.91 -0.62 -17.35
N LEU A 169 19.82 -0.64 -16.02
CA LEU A 169 20.95 -0.81 -15.12
C LEU A 169 20.50 -1.64 -13.92
N LYS A 170 21.13 -2.80 -13.70
CA LYS A 170 20.78 -3.70 -12.58
C LYS A 170 20.79 -2.99 -11.23
N PHE A 171 21.79 -2.13 -11.02
CA PHE A 171 21.89 -1.32 -9.81
C PHE A 171 20.68 -0.39 -9.61
N ALA A 172 20.14 0.21 -10.68
CA ALA A 172 18.99 1.12 -10.61
C ALA A 172 17.69 0.43 -10.15
N GLY A 173 17.50 -0.85 -10.46
CA GLY A 173 16.38 -1.60 -9.89
C GLY A 173 16.70 -2.20 -8.51
N TYR A 174 17.92 -2.67 -8.25
CA TYR A 174 18.28 -3.20 -6.92
C TYR A 174 18.20 -2.16 -5.81
N ILE A 175 18.57 -0.91 -6.07
CA ILE A 175 18.44 0.17 -5.07
C ILE A 175 16.98 0.39 -4.62
N ASN A 176 15.99 -0.03 -5.42
CA ASN A 176 14.56 0.02 -5.11
C ASN A 176 14.03 -1.21 -4.34
N THR A 177 14.88 -2.19 -4.02
CA THR A 177 14.51 -3.37 -3.23
C THR A 177 13.94 -3.00 -1.84
N PRO A 178 14.53 -2.05 -1.08
CA PRO A 178 13.96 -1.62 0.19
C PRO A 178 12.55 -1.05 0.05
N TYR A 179 12.25 -0.37 -1.06
CA TYR A 179 10.91 0.16 -1.35
C TYR A 179 9.90 -0.96 -1.53
N MET A 180 10.25 -2.00 -2.31
CA MET A 180 9.39 -3.17 -2.50
C MET A 180 9.12 -3.94 -1.21
N LEU A 181 10.15 -4.17 -0.40
CA LEU A 181 10.01 -4.85 0.90
C LEU A 181 9.07 -4.06 1.82
N TRP A 182 9.26 -2.74 1.89
CA TRP A 182 8.38 -1.88 2.68
C TRP A 182 6.93 -1.92 2.20
N LEU A 183 6.68 -1.85 0.88
CA LEU A 183 5.32 -1.95 0.35
C LEU A 183 4.62 -3.24 0.79
N LEU A 184 5.31 -4.38 0.71
CA LEU A 184 4.72 -5.66 1.12
C LEU A 184 4.39 -5.70 2.61
N ILE A 185 5.34 -5.27 3.46
CA ILE A 185 5.17 -5.23 4.92
C ILE A 185 4.04 -4.27 5.29
N PHE A 186 4.06 -3.07 4.72
CA PHE A 186 3.07 -2.03 4.97
C PHE A 186 1.68 -2.47 4.48
N THR A 187 1.58 -3.15 3.34
CA THR A 187 0.31 -3.69 2.82
C THR A 187 -0.25 -4.76 3.73
N ALA A 188 0.58 -5.67 4.25
CA ALA A 188 0.13 -6.69 5.19
C ALA A 188 -0.44 -6.06 6.48
N GLN A 189 0.25 -5.09 7.06
CA GLN A 189 -0.28 -4.34 8.20
C GLN A 189 -1.55 -3.55 7.84
N TYR A 190 -1.56 -2.87 6.70
CA TYR A 190 -2.68 -2.05 6.27
C TYR A 190 -3.93 -2.91 6.00
N ALA A 191 -3.76 -4.11 5.44
CA ALA A 191 -4.83 -5.08 5.28
C ALA A 191 -5.40 -5.54 6.63
N TYR A 192 -4.55 -5.74 7.64
CA TYR A 192 -5.02 -6.02 9.00
C TYR A 192 -5.77 -4.83 9.62
N PHE A 193 -5.28 -3.61 9.42
CA PHE A 193 -5.95 -2.39 9.84
C PHE A 193 -7.32 -2.21 9.16
N TRP A 194 -7.40 -2.44 7.85
CA TRP A 194 -8.65 -2.45 7.09
C TRP A 194 -9.62 -3.51 7.60
N TYR A 195 -9.14 -4.74 7.85
CA TYR A 195 -9.97 -5.83 8.35
C TYR A 195 -10.62 -5.51 9.70
N LEU A 196 -9.91 -4.85 10.61
CA LEU A 196 -10.44 -4.48 11.91
C LEU A 196 -11.62 -3.50 11.83
N ASN A 197 -11.62 -2.63 10.82
CA ASN A 197 -12.56 -1.51 10.69
C ASN A 197 -13.69 -1.81 9.67
N GLU A 198 -13.36 -2.01 8.40
CA GLU A 198 -14.35 -2.20 7.31
C GLU A 198 -14.46 -3.67 6.87
N GLY A 199 -13.36 -4.43 6.90
CA GLY A 199 -13.34 -5.77 6.33
C GLY A 199 -14.26 -6.77 7.03
N LYS A 200 -14.44 -6.68 8.35
CA LYS A 200 -15.40 -7.54 9.07
C LYS A 200 -16.83 -7.39 8.54
N GLU A 201 -17.28 -6.16 8.35
CA GLU A 201 -18.64 -5.85 7.91
C GLU A 201 -18.84 -6.29 6.44
N LEU A 202 -17.85 -6.02 5.58
CA LEU A 202 -17.88 -6.47 4.17
C LEU A 202 -17.92 -7.99 4.04
N MET A 203 -17.15 -8.73 4.85
CA MET A 203 -17.14 -10.18 4.84
C MET A 203 -18.45 -10.77 5.38
N GLU A 204 -19.08 -10.12 6.36
CA GLU A 204 -20.41 -10.50 6.84
C GLU A 204 -21.48 -10.30 5.75
N VAL A 205 -21.48 -9.15 5.08
CA VAL A 205 -22.37 -8.86 3.94
C VAL A 205 -22.16 -9.85 2.80
N ALA A 206 -20.90 -10.16 2.45
CA ALA A 206 -20.58 -11.12 1.40
C ALA A 206 -21.05 -12.54 1.75
N ASN A 207 -20.96 -12.95 3.01
CA ASN A 207 -21.45 -14.24 3.49
C ASN A 207 -22.99 -14.32 3.47
N LEU A 208 -23.67 -13.23 3.86
CA LEU A 208 -25.11 -13.11 3.77
C LEU A 208 -25.60 -13.17 2.31
N ALA A 209 -24.92 -12.48 1.40
CA ALA A 209 -25.24 -12.51 -0.03
C ALA A 209 -25.05 -13.90 -0.65
N LYS A 210 -24.17 -14.73 -0.10
CA LYS A 210 -23.95 -16.13 -0.49
C LYS A 210 -24.93 -17.12 0.17
N GLY A 211 -25.96 -16.65 0.86
CA GLY A 211 -26.96 -17.50 1.52
C GLY A 211 -26.53 -18.08 2.87
N GLY A 212 -25.40 -17.63 3.43
CA GLY A 212 -24.96 -18.00 4.78
C GLY A 212 -25.82 -17.32 5.85
N SER A 213 -26.16 -18.05 6.91
CA SER A 213 -26.85 -17.48 8.08
C SER A 213 -25.91 -16.57 8.88
N ALA A 214 -26.38 -15.35 9.21
CA ALA A 214 -25.59 -14.37 9.95
C ALA A 214 -25.09 -14.96 11.28
N LYS A 215 -23.76 -15.04 11.46
CA LYS A 215 -23.20 -15.23 12.80
C LYS A 215 -23.41 -13.91 13.54
N LYS A 216 -24.39 -13.86 14.45
CA LYS A 216 -24.69 -12.73 15.34
C LYS A 216 -23.39 -12.13 15.90
N SER A 217 -22.88 -11.09 15.25
CA SER A 217 -21.80 -10.28 15.80
C SER A 217 -22.38 -9.54 17.00
N SER A 218 -22.02 -10.01 18.18
CA SER A 218 -22.31 -9.37 19.46
C SER A 218 -21.54 -8.04 19.56
N LYS A 219 -21.91 -7.02 18.77
CA LYS A 219 -21.86 -5.64 19.26
C LYS A 219 -23.00 -5.54 20.28
N LYS A 220 -22.71 -5.91 21.52
CA LYS A 220 -23.54 -5.55 22.67
C LYS A 220 -23.54 -4.03 22.71
N LYS A 221 -24.47 -3.38 21.97
CA LYS A 221 -24.82 -1.98 22.22
C LYS A 221 -25.11 -1.94 23.71
N LYS A 222 -24.23 -1.34 24.51
CA LYS A 222 -24.47 -1.07 25.92
C LYS A 222 -25.75 -0.23 25.91
N GLY A 223 -26.90 -0.87 26.12
CA GLY A 223 -28.15 -0.16 26.32
C GLY A 223 -27.94 0.83 27.45
N LEU A 224 -28.61 1.98 27.37
CA LEU A 224 -28.58 3.00 28.43
C LEU A 224 -28.64 2.32 29.81
N PRO A 225 -27.75 2.70 30.76
CA PRO A 225 -27.80 2.19 32.12
C PRO A 225 -29.23 2.27 32.65
N THR A 226 -29.64 1.25 33.42
CA THR A 226 -31.00 1.09 33.94
C THR A 226 -31.52 2.36 34.62
N ASP A 227 -30.62 3.12 35.22
CA ASP A 227 -30.87 4.37 35.94
C ASP A 227 -31.28 5.49 35.00
N VAL A 228 -30.66 5.56 33.81
CA VAL A 228 -30.97 6.56 32.77
C VAL A 228 -32.31 6.23 32.10
N LYS A 229 -32.63 4.95 31.90
CA LYS A 229 -33.94 4.52 31.38
C LYS A 229 -35.08 4.90 32.32
N LYS A 230 -34.89 4.70 33.63
CA LYS A 230 -35.88 5.09 34.64
C LYS A 230 -36.11 6.61 34.66
N LYS A 231 -35.04 7.40 34.59
CA LYS A 231 -35.14 8.88 34.52
C LYS A 231 -35.86 9.35 33.26
N LEU A 232 -35.55 8.77 32.10
CA LEU A 232 -36.25 9.11 30.86
C LEU A 232 -37.74 8.74 30.91
N GLN A 233 -38.09 7.58 31.49
CA GLN A 233 -39.48 7.17 31.65
C GLN A 233 -40.25 8.09 32.60
N GLN A 234 -39.62 8.53 33.70
CA GLN A 234 -40.21 9.52 34.61
C GLN A 234 -40.43 10.86 33.92
N GLN A 235 -39.45 11.35 33.15
CA GLN A 235 -39.59 12.61 32.40
C GLN A 235 -40.69 12.53 31.34
N VAL A 236 -40.82 11.41 30.64
CA VAL A 236 -41.90 11.22 29.65
C VAL A 236 -43.26 11.15 30.35
N GLN A 237 -43.37 10.52 31.52
CA GLN A 237 -44.61 10.49 32.30
C GLN A 237 -44.99 11.85 32.88
N GLU A 238 -44.02 12.65 33.33
CA GLU A 238 -44.23 14.02 33.79
C GLU A 238 -44.66 14.94 32.64
N GLN A 239 -44.05 14.80 31.46
CA GLN A 239 -44.46 15.51 30.25
C GLN A 239 -45.87 15.11 29.78
N GLN A 240 -46.23 13.83 29.86
CA GLN A 240 -47.59 13.39 29.52
C GLN A 240 -48.62 13.92 30.50
N LYS A 241 -48.32 13.95 31.81
CA LYS A 241 -49.21 14.53 32.82
C LYS A 241 -49.41 16.03 32.66
N THR A 242 -48.37 16.75 32.23
CA THR A 242 -48.45 18.19 31.95
C THR A 242 -49.09 18.52 30.60
N MET A 243 -49.15 17.56 29.66
CA MET A 243 -49.78 17.72 28.34
C MET A 243 -51.23 17.22 28.25
N THR A 244 -51.76 16.51 29.24
CA THR A 244 -53.21 16.29 29.35
C THR A 244 -53.88 17.56 29.87
N PRO A 245 -54.71 18.25 29.05
CA PRO A 245 -55.61 19.26 29.58
C PRO A 245 -56.65 18.55 30.44
N THR A 246 -56.90 19.06 31.65
CA THR A 246 -58.12 18.78 32.40
C THR A 246 -59.30 19.06 31.48
N SER A 247 -59.93 18.01 30.94
CA SER A 247 -61.28 18.13 30.44
C SER A 247 -62.19 18.22 31.67
N ASP A 248 -62.33 19.42 32.21
CA ASP A 248 -63.45 19.72 33.10
C ASP A 248 -64.71 19.66 32.23
N LYS A 249 -65.39 18.52 32.37
CA LYS A 249 -66.82 18.46 32.28
C LYS A 249 -67.34 19.00 33.59
N ASP A 250 -67.87 20.21 33.57
CA ASP A 250 -68.83 20.67 34.57
C ASP A 250 -70.09 21.15 33.85
N GLU A 251 -71.20 20.85 34.51
CA GLU A 251 -72.62 21.05 34.18
C GLU A 251 -73.03 22.50 33.88
#